data_AF-A0A061N946-F1
#
_entry.id   AF-A0A061N946-F1
#
_cell.length_a   1.000
_cell.length_b   1.000
_cell.length_c   1.000
_cell.angle_alpha   90.00
_cell.angle_beta   90.00
_cell.angle_gamma   90.00
#
_symmetry.space_group_name_H-M   'P 1'
#
loop_
_entity.id
_entity.type
_entity.pdbx_description
1 polymer ?
#
loop_
_entity_poly.entity_id
_entity_poly.type
_entity_poly.pdbx_seq_one_letter_code
_entity_poly.pdbx_strand_id
1 'polypeptide(L)' 'MMNPNIIRASRAVLHVTDLEQSFAFYDALGFIETARDENHLYLRGLEEHNHHSLCLKKRHGALG' A
#
# COMPACT_ATOMS: atom_id res chain seq x y z
N MET A 1 6.14 31.16 -8.91
CA MET A 1 5.69 29.75 -8.88
C MET A 1 6.34 29.07 -7.69
N MET A 2 5.58 28.43 -6.81
CA MET A 2 6.12 27.62 -5.72
C MET A 2 6.84 26.42 -6.35
N ASN A 3 8.15 26.26 -6.10
CA ASN A 3 8.90 25.07 -6.49
C ASN A 3 8.74 24.03 -5.38
N PRO A 4 7.99 22.93 -5.57
CA PRO A 4 7.89 21.90 -4.55
C PRO A 4 9.26 21.22 -4.40
N ASN A 5 9.83 21.27 -3.19
CA ASN A 5 11.06 20.54 -2.88
C ASN A 5 10.73 19.05 -2.73
N ILE A 6 10.83 18.29 -3.82
CA ILE A 6 10.54 16.86 -3.84
C ILE A 6 11.69 16.10 -3.17
N ILE A 7 11.37 15.36 -2.10
CA ILE A 7 12.37 14.65 -1.29
C ILE A 7 12.50 13.18 -1.70
N ARG A 8 11.38 12.45 -1.77
CA ARG A 8 11.33 11.02 -2.13
C ARG A 8 9.92 10.57 -2.51
N ALA A 9 9.83 9.40 -3.14
CA ALA A 9 8.59 8.63 -3.15
C ALA A 9 8.29 8.12 -1.73
N SER A 10 7.08 8.39 -1.23
CA SER A 10 6.69 8.05 0.15
C SER A 10 5.81 6.81 0.22
N ARG A 11 4.77 6.73 -0.63
CA ARG A 11 3.87 5.57 -0.69
C ARG A 11 3.32 5.34 -2.09
N ALA A 12 2.96 4.10 -2.37
CA ALA A 12 2.13 3.73 -3.52
C ALA A 12 0.78 3.17 -3.08
N VAL A 13 -0.24 3.33 -3.93
CA VAL A 13 -1.57 2.72 -3.74
C VAL A 13 -1.83 1.79 -4.93
N LEU A 14 -2.10 0.52 -4.66
CA LEU A 14 -2.41 -0.49 -5.67
C LEU A 14 -3.86 -0.93 -5.52
N HIS A 15 -4.63 -0.85 -6.60
CA HIS A 15 -5.97 -1.41 -6.65
C HIS A 15 -5.90 -2.91 -6.91
N VAL A 16 -6.38 -3.70 -5.97
CA VAL A 16 -6.31 -5.17 -6.00
C VAL A 16 -7.69 -5.78 -6.04
N THR A 17 -7.83 -6.91 -6.72
CA THR A 17 -9.11 -7.64 -6.84
C THR A 17 -9.42 -8.48 -5.60
N ASP A 18 -8.38 -8.92 -4.88
CA ASP A 18 -8.48 -9.72 -3.67
C ASP A 18 -7.43 -9.23 -2.66
N LEU A 19 -7.88 -8.77 -1.49
CA LEU A 19 -7.00 -8.22 -0.46
C LEU A 19 -6.15 -9.30 0.21
N GLU A 20 -6.72 -10.46 0.51
CA GLU A 20 -6.02 -11.50 1.26
C GLU A 20 -4.97 -12.19 0.37
N GLN A 21 -5.29 -12.47 -0.89
CA GLN A 21 -4.30 -13.00 -1.83
C GLN A 21 -3.16 -12.01 -2.09
N SER A 22 -3.50 -10.72 -2.21
CA SER A 22 -2.48 -9.69 -2.37
C SER A 22 -1.63 -9.53 -1.11
N PHE A 23 -2.25 -9.60 0.07
CA PHE A 23 -1.54 -9.59 1.35
C PHE A 23 -0.54 -10.74 1.43
N ALA A 24 -0.99 -11.97 1.19
CA ALA A 24 -0.13 -13.16 1.24
C ALA A 24 1.10 -13.02 0.32
N PHE A 25 0.93 -12.42 -0.87
CA PHE A 25 2.05 -12.12 -1.75
C PHE A 25 3.05 -11.15 -1.12
N TYR A 26 2.60 -10.03 -0.54
CA TYR A 26 3.50 -9.03 0.04
C TYR A 26 4.07 -9.46 1.40
N ASP A 27 3.33 -10.23 2.19
CA ASP A 27 3.80 -10.86 3.42
C ASP A 27 4.94 -11.84 3.14
N ALA A 28 4.82 -12.66 2.08
CA ALA A 28 5.90 -13.54 1.63
C ALA A 28 7.17 -12.77 1.19
N LEU A 29 7.04 -11.49 0.83
CA LEU A 29 8.17 -10.59 0.52
C LEU A 29 8.73 -9.90 1.78
N GLY A 30 8.16 -10.13 2.96
CA GLY A 30 8.59 -9.55 4.23
C GLY A 30 8.01 -8.17 4.53
N PHE A 31 6.93 -7.76 3.85
CA PHE A 31 6.20 -6.56 4.25
C PHE A 31 5.45 -6.80 5.56
N ILE A 32 5.40 -5.75 6.39
CA ILE A 32 4.75 -5.78 7.69
C ILE A 32 3.41 -5.05 7.57
N GLU A 33 2.32 -5.68 8.03
CA GLU A 33 1.02 -5.01 8.18
C GLU A 33 1.09 -3.96 9.29
N THR A 34 0.80 -2.70 8.96
CA THR A 34 0.66 -1.62 9.95
C THR A 34 -0.79 -1.46 10.41
N ALA A 35 -1.75 -1.59 9.49
CA ALA A 35 -3.18 -1.46 9.76
C ALA A 35 -4.02 -2.07 8.63
N ARG A 36 -5.28 -2.39 8.93
CA ARG A 36 -6.26 -2.86 7.95
C ARG A 36 -7.68 -2.35 8.23
N ASP A 37 -8.45 -2.21 7.17
CA ASP A 37 -9.91 -2.05 7.20
C ASP A 37 -10.56 -2.94 6.11
N GLU A 38 -11.89 -2.87 5.97
CA GLU A 38 -12.64 -3.71 5.02
C GLU A 38 -12.22 -3.55 3.55
N ASN A 39 -11.59 -2.43 3.21
CA ASN A 39 -11.25 -2.03 1.84
C ASN A 39 -9.75 -1.74 1.64
N HIS A 40 -8.95 -1.70 2.72
CA HIS A 40 -7.55 -1.31 2.65
C HIS A 40 -6.66 -2.18 3.54
N LEU A 41 -5.44 -2.42 3.05
CA LEU A 41 -4.31 -2.93 3.81
C LEU A 41 -3.14 -1.96 3.69
N TYR A 42 -2.57 -1.57 4.83
CA TYR A 42 -1.44 -0.66 4.91
C TYR A 42 -0.19 -1.44 5.29
N LEU A 43 0.79 -1.47 4.39
CA LEU A 43 2.00 -2.27 4.50
C LEU A 43 3.24 -1.37 4.53
N ARG A 44 4.25 -1.80 5.29
CA ARG A 44 5.56 -1.14 5.34
C ARG A 44 6.70 -2.14 5.17
N GLY A 45 7.79 -1.68 4.57
CA GLY A 45 9.06 -2.40 4.63
C GLY A 45 9.69 -2.27 6.03
N LEU A 46 10.66 -3.14 6.33
CA LEU A 46 11.31 -3.19 7.65
C LEU A 46 11.90 -1.85 8.11
N GLU A 47 12.50 -1.09 7.18
CA GLU A 47 13.16 0.20 7.46
C GLU A 47 12.25 1.42 7.24
N GLU A 48 10.97 1.25 6.87
CA GLU A 48 10.10 2.42 6.67
C GLU A 48 9.65 2.99 8.02
N HIS A 49 10.01 4.25 8.23
CA HIS A 49 9.73 5.00 9.46
C HIS A 49 8.35 5.66 9.48
N ASN A 50 7.75 5.89 8.30
CA ASN A 50 6.38 6.37 8.21
C ASN A 50 5.38 5.24 8.46
N HIS A 51 4.09 5.60 8.55
CA HIS A 51 3.00 4.66 8.77
C HIS A 51 2.97 3.50 7.74
N HIS A 52 3.21 3.78 6.46
CA HIS A 52 3.22 2.77 5.40
C HIS A 52 3.92 3.29 4.15
N SER A 53 4.51 2.39 3.39
CA SER A 53 5.05 2.65 2.04
C SER A 53 4.18 2.05 0.94
N LEU A 54 3.23 1.17 1.28
CA LEU A 54 2.32 0.54 0.33
C LEU A 54 0.90 0.46 0.92
N CYS A 55 -0.10 0.77 0.10
CA CYS A 55 -1.50 0.56 0.42
C CYS A 55 -2.14 -0.32 -0.65
N LEU A 56 -2.69 -1.46 -0.26
CA LEU A 56 -3.52 -2.29 -1.11
C LEU A 56 -4.97 -1.87 -0.91
N LYS A 57 -5.61 -1.41 -1.97
CA LYS A 57 -6.99 -0.95 -1.95
C LYS A 57 -7.86 -1.91 -2.75
N LYS A 58 -8.90 -2.44 -2.14
CA LYS A 58 -9.88 -3.30 -2.82
C LYS A 58 -10.49 -2.54 -4.00
N ARG A 59 -10.46 -3.13 -5.18
CA ARG A 59 -11.14 -2.60 -6.37
C ARG A 59 -12.65 -2.78 -6.19
N HIS A 60 -13.40 -1.68 -6.27
CA HIS A 60 -14.86 -1.73 -6.39
C HIS A 60 -15.25 -1.67 -7.87
N GLY A 61 -15.77 -2.78 -8.40
CA GLY A 61 -16.36 -2.85 -9.73
C GLY A 61 -15.38 -2.79 -10.90
N ALA A 62 -15.67 -3.56 -11.95
CA ALA A 62 -14.91 -3.51 -13.19
C ALA A 62 -15.28 -2.25 -13.97
N LEU A 63 -14.29 -1.44 -14.34
CA LEU A 63 -14.33 -0.81 -15.66
C LEU A 63 -14.24 -1.98 -16.63
N GLY A 64 -15.35 -2.27 -17.30
CA GLY A 64 -15.34 -2.99 -18.58
C GLY A 64 -14.65 -2.17 -19.65
#